data_AF-A0A7C4TLM3-F1
#
_entry.id   AF-A0A7C4TLM3-F1
#
_cell.length_a   1.000
_cell.length_b   1.000
_cell.length_c   1.000
_cell.angle_alpha   90.00
_cell.angle_beta   90.00
_cell.angle_gamma   90.00
#
_symmetry.space_group_name_H-M   'P 1'
#
loop_
_entity.id
_entity.type
_entity.pdbx_description
1 polymer ?
#
loop_
_entity_poly.entity_id
_entity_poly.type
_entity_poly.pdbx_seq_one_letter_code
_entity_poly.pdbx_strand_id
1 'polypeptide(L)' 'MSYELGKGAHSVYSLYYHFIQVVKYRKKIFARDAMVDFLRIKTGETAETFNVCKRR' A
#
# COMPACT_ATOMS: atom_id res chain seq x y z
N MET A 1 -25.68 5.18 -0.18
CA MET A 1 -24.28 5.31 0.25
C MET A 1 -23.76 3.90 0.50
N SER A 2 -23.08 3.31 -0.47
CA SER A 2 -22.61 1.91 -0.40
C SER A 2 -21.22 1.87 0.21
N TYR A 3 -21.10 1.33 1.42
CA TYR A 3 -19.81 1.08 2.05
C TYR A 3 -19.31 -0.31 1.66
N GLU A 4 -18.08 -0.40 1.14
CA GLU A 4 -17.39 -1.67 0.97
C GLU A 4 -16.87 -2.11 2.35
N LEU A 5 -17.64 -3.00 3.00
CA LEU A 5 -17.32 -3.54 4.31
C LEU A 5 -16.81 -4.98 4.16
N GLY A 6 -15.62 -5.24 4.70
CA GLY A 6 -15.14 -6.59 4.94
C GLY A 6 -15.88 -7.25 6.11
N LYS A 7 -15.90 -8.59 6.12
CA LYS A 7 -16.48 -9.38 7.22
C LYS A 7 -15.51 -10.46 7.67
N GLY A 8 -15.29 -10.55 8.97
CA GLY A 8 -14.66 -11.68 9.64
C GLY A 8 -15.69 -12.56 10.35
N ALA A 9 -15.23 -13.57 11.10
CA ALA A 9 -16.12 -14.49 11.83
C ALA A 9 -17.07 -13.78 12.82
N HIS A 10 -16.59 -12.68 13.45
CA HIS A 10 -17.35 -11.93 14.45
C HIS A 10 -17.22 -10.41 14.30
N SER A 11 -16.81 -9.92 13.13
CA SER A 11 -16.58 -8.49 12.91
C SER A 11 -16.97 -8.06 11.50
N VAL A 12 -17.45 -6.82 11.39
CA VAL A 12 -17.66 -6.12 10.11
C VAL A 12 -16.82 -4.86 10.16
N TYR A 13 -15.98 -4.63 9.15
CA TYR A 13 -14.97 -3.58 9.21
C TYR A 13 -14.68 -2.96 7.85
N SER A 14 -14.16 -1.73 7.88
CA SER A 14 -13.56 -1.06 6.74
C SER A 14 -12.39 -0.24 7.28
N LEU A 15 -11.18 -0.66 6.96
CA LEU A 15 -9.94 -0.12 7.53
C LEU A 15 -9.12 0.53 6.42
N TYR A 16 -8.90 1.83 6.53
CA TYR A 16 -8.09 2.61 5.59
C TYR A 16 -6.96 3.28 6.34
N TYR A 17 -5.74 3.17 5.81
CA TYR A 17 -4.54 3.72 6.42
C TYR A 17 -3.74 4.54 5.42
N HIS A 18 -3.14 5.63 5.90
CA HIS A 18 -2.12 6.37 5.16
C HIS A 18 -0.75 5.88 5.60
N PHE A 19 -0.03 5.22 4.71
CA PHE A 19 1.33 4.75 4.95
C PHE A 19 2.33 5.61 4.18
N ILE A 20 3.16 6.35 4.91
CA ILE A 20 4.18 7.24 4.36
C ILE A 20 5.54 6.78 4.89
N GLN A 21 6.48 6.53 3.99
CA GLN A 21 7.84 6.11 4.33
C GLN A 21 8.88 6.98 3.62
N VAL A 22 10.06 7.09 4.22
CA VAL A 22 11.19 7.85 3.67
C VAL A 22 12.43 6.97 3.65
N VAL A 23 13.26 7.15 2.63
CA VAL A 23 14.52 6.42 2.49
C VAL A 23 15.53 6.85 3.55
N LYS A 24 16.45 5.94 3.88
CA LYS A 24 17.53 6.21 4.83
C LYS A 24 18.31 7.48 4.42
N TYR A 25 18.55 8.37 5.39
CA TYR A 25 19.19 9.68 5.21
C TYR A 25 18.47 10.65 4.27
N ARG A 26 17.18 10.42 3.95
CA ARG A 26 16.36 11.29 3.08
C ARG A 26 17.02 11.60 1.73
N LYS A 27 17.83 10.67 1.20
CA LYS A 27 18.48 10.84 -0.09
C LYS A 27 17.45 11.00 -1.20
N LYS A 28 17.70 11.89 -2.16
CA LYS A 28 16.82 12.13 -3.32
C LYS A 28 16.99 11.04 -4.40
N ILE A 29 16.76 9.77 -4.03
CA ILE A 29 16.93 8.63 -4.95
C ILE A 29 15.73 8.40 -5.87
N PHE A 30 14.56 8.93 -5.50
CA PHE A 30 13.34 8.86 -6.31
C PHE A 30 13.31 9.85 -7.48
N ALA A 31 14.47 10.33 -7.94
CA ALA A 31 14.59 11.16 -9.14
C ALA A 31 14.69 10.34 -10.43
N ARG A 32 14.84 9.01 -10.33
CA ARG A 32 14.92 8.10 -11.47
C ARG A 32 13.64 7.27 -11.55
N ASP A 33 12.96 7.32 -12.67
CA ASP A 33 11.69 6.61 -12.88
C ASP A 33 11.82 5.11 -12.63
N ALA A 34 12.93 4.50 -13.06
CA ALA A 34 13.20 3.07 -12.83
C ALA A 34 13.16 2.66 -11.34
N MET A 35 13.58 3.54 -10.42
CA MET A 35 13.52 3.26 -8.98
C MET A 35 12.10 3.39 -8.43
N VAL A 36 11.33 4.33 -8.96
CA VAL A 36 9.91 4.51 -8.61
C VAL A 36 9.10 3.31 -9.10
N ASP A 37 9.34 2.87 -10.33
CA ASP A 37 8.68 1.70 -10.93
C ASP A 37 9.00 0.42 -10.16
N PHE A 38 10.27 0.20 -9.84
CA PHE A 38 10.68 -0.95 -9.02
C PHE A 38 9.96 -0.95 -7.66
N LEU A 39 9.92 0.19 -6.97
CA LEU A 39 9.22 0.30 -5.69
C LEU A 39 7.71 0.05 -5.85
N ARG A 40 7.10 0.53 -6.94
CA ARG A 40 5.69 0.31 -7.24
C ARG A 40 5.38 -1.18 -7.40
N ILE A 41 6.21 -1.89 -8.19
CA ILE A 41 6.08 -3.33 -8.43
C ILE A 41 6.23 -4.10 -7.11
N LYS A 42 7.31 -3.87 -6.36
CA LYS A 42 7.55 -4.57 -5.08
C LYS A 42 6.48 -4.31 -4.04
N THR A 43 5.95 -3.08 -4.00
CA THR A 43 4.82 -2.79 -3.11
C THR A 43 3.55 -3.52 -3.54
N GLY A 44 3.34 -3.72 -4.86
CA GLY A 44 2.23 -4.53 -5.39
C GLY A 44 2.35 -5.99 -4.97
N GLU A 45 3.50 -6.61 -5.23
CA GLU A 45 3.79 -8.00 -4.83
C GLU A 45 3.60 -8.22 -3.31
N THR A 46 4.05 -7.24 -2.50
CA THR A 46 3.88 -7.29 -1.04
C THR A 46 2.41 -7.15 -0.64
N ALA A 47 1.67 -6.24 -1.25
CA ALA A 47 0.25 -6.04 -0.97
C ALA A 47 -0.57 -7.30 -1.30
N GLU A 48 -0.27 -7.97 -2.41
CA GLU A 48 -0.87 -9.26 -2.77
C GLU A 48 -0.55 -10.34 -1.74
N THR A 49 0.72 -10.45 -1.32
CA THR A 49 1.17 -11.44 -0.32
C THR A 49 0.40 -11.31 1.01
N PHE A 50 0.11 -10.07 1.44
CA PHE A 50 -0.59 -9.80 2.70
C PHE A 50 -2.09 -9.56 2.52
N ASN A 51 -2.65 -9.74 1.31
CA ASN A 51 -4.06 -9.47 0.99
C ASN A 51 -4.52 -8.06 1.38
N VAL A 52 -3.67 -7.05 1.17
CA VAL A 52 -3.97 -5.65 1.45
C VAL A 52 -4.39 -4.94 0.16
N CYS A 53 -5.56 -4.30 0.18
CA CYS A 53 -6.03 -3.55 -0.98
C CYS A 53 -5.32 -2.19 -1.06
N LYS A 54 -4.62 -1.95 -2.18
CA LYS A 54 -4.01 -0.65 -2.47
C LYS A 54 -5.00 0.19 -3.27
N ARG A 55 -5.50 1.27 -2.68
CA ARG A 55 -6.34 2.23 -3.40
C ARG A 55 -5.45 3.02 -4.38
N ARG A 56 -5.79 2.96 -5.67
CA ARG A 56 -5.10 3.71 -6.75
C ARG A 56 -5.39 5.20 -6.66
#